data_AF-A0A661VFI9-F1
#
_entry.id   AF-A0A661VFI9-F1
#
_cell.length_a   1.000
_cell.length_b   1.000
_cell.length_c   1.000
_cell.angle_alpha   90.00
_cell.angle_beta   90.00
_cell.angle_gamma   90.00
#
_symmetry.space_group_name_H-M   'P 1'
#
loop_
_entity.id
_entity.type
_entity.pdbx_description
1 polymer ?
#
loop_
_entity_poly.entity_id
_entity_poly.type
_entity_poly.pdbx_seq_one_letter_code
_entity_poly.pdbx_strand_id
1 'polypeptide(L)'
;VTPELDKGPPVTYCTFTIRGGAFDHHWRELEEQGLERVRAGQGEQNPLFKLIRQEGLKREFPLIRATLKALSEGRVKIEEGKVLDAAGRPIPGYDLTFEIEKVIR
;
A
#
# COMPACT_ATOMS: atom_id res chain seq x y z
N VAL A 1 -14.68 11.43 2.16
CA VAL A 1 -14.12 11.51 3.53
C VAL A 1 -15.16 10.99 4.50
N THR A 2 -14.79 10.08 5.40
CA THR A 2 -15.67 9.62 6.47
C THR A 2 -15.57 10.57 7.67
N PRO A 3 -16.61 10.69 8.51
CA PRO A 3 -16.53 11.44 9.77
C PRO A 3 -15.45 10.92 10.72
N GLU A 4 -15.14 9.62 10.61
CA GLU A 4 -14.03 8.99 11.31
C GLU A 4 -12.77 9.02 10.44
N LEU A 5 -11.69 9.60 10.99
CA LEU A 5 -10.39 9.70 10.33
C LEU A 5 -9.87 8.32 9.92
N ASP A 6 -9.50 8.17 8.65
CA ASP A 6 -8.94 6.95 8.05
C ASP A 6 -9.76 5.66 8.20
N LYS A 7 -11.10 5.78 8.35
CA LYS A 7 -12.00 4.62 8.45
C LYS A 7 -12.96 4.43 7.27
N GLY A 8 -12.70 5.12 6.16
CA GLY A 8 -13.40 4.82 4.90
C GLY A 8 -12.94 3.48 4.31
N PRO A 9 -13.80 2.79 3.55
CA PRO A 9 -13.37 1.60 2.83
C PRO A 9 -12.31 1.99 1.78
N PRO A 10 -11.22 1.20 1.64
CA PRO A 10 -10.21 1.49 0.65
C PRO A 10 -10.78 1.29 -0.76
N VAL A 11 -10.76 2.33 -1.58
CA VAL A 11 -11.30 2.27 -2.96
C VAL A 11 -10.47 1.34 -3.82
N THR A 12 -9.15 1.49 -3.76
CA THR A 12 -8.17 0.67 -4.47
C THR A 12 -6.96 0.43 -3.59
N TYR A 13 -6.22 -0.64 -3.84
CA TYR A 13 -4.98 -0.91 -3.14
C TYR A 13 -3.91 -1.50 -4.08
N CYS A 14 -2.67 -1.45 -3.63
CA CYS A 14 -1.53 -2.14 -4.23
C CYS A 14 -0.75 -2.80 -3.10
N THR A 15 -0.25 -4.01 -3.33
CA THR A 15 0.59 -4.74 -2.38
C THR A 15 2.00 -4.91 -2.95
N PHE A 16 2.99 -5.02 -2.07
CA PHE A 16 4.35 -5.41 -2.45
C PHE A 16 4.98 -6.21 -1.34
N THR A 17 5.91 -7.11 -1.69
CA THR A 17 6.63 -7.91 -0.71
C THR A 17 7.65 -7.03 0.01
N ILE A 18 7.71 -7.16 1.33
CA ILE A 18 8.78 -6.62 2.17
C ILE A 18 9.82 -7.69 2.50
N ARG A 19 9.84 -8.81 1.77
CA ARG A 19 10.81 -9.91 1.87
C ARG A 19 11.50 -10.11 0.52
N GLY A 20 12.73 -10.60 0.53
CA GLY A 20 13.59 -10.75 -0.65
C GLY A 20 14.54 -9.57 -0.86
N GLY A 21 15.62 -9.80 -1.62
CA GLY A 21 16.55 -8.75 -2.06
C GLY A 21 17.15 -7.95 -0.89
N ALA A 22 17.12 -6.62 -1.00
CA ALA A 22 17.66 -5.74 0.04
C ALA A 22 16.89 -5.81 1.38
N PHE A 23 15.63 -6.25 1.37
CA PHE A 23 14.85 -6.38 2.61
C PHE A 23 15.41 -7.46 3.54
N ASP A 24 15.86 -8.60 2.99
CA ASP A 24 16.30 -9.74 3.82
C ASP A 24 17.54 -9.41 4.64
N HIS A 25 18.40 -8.51 4.14
CA HIS A 25 19.51 -8.00 4.91
C HIS A 25 19.03 -7.20 6.12
N HIS A 26 18.16 -6.22 5.91
CA HIS A 26 17.67 -5.36 7.00
C HIS A 26 16.73 -6.08 7.99
N TRP A 27 16.02 -7.11 7.54
CA TRP A 27 15.27 -7.99 8.46
C TRP A 27 16.19 -8.76 9.39
N ARG A 28 17.29 -9.34 8.89
CA ARG A 28 18.27 -10.02 9.74
C ARG A 28 18.91 -9.08 10.74
N GLU A 29 19.29 -7.88 10.32
CA GLU A 29 19.84 -6.86 11.22
C GLU A 29 18.85 -6.46 12.32
N LEU A 30 17.56 -6.34 12.00
CA LEU A 30 16.50 -6.07 12.98
C LEU A 30 16.37 -7.21 13.99
N GLU A 31 16.38 -8.46 13.53
CA GLU A 31 16.27 -9.65 14.36
C GLU A 31 17.46 -9.79 15.32
N GLU A 32 18.69 -9.54 14.83
CA GLU A 32 19.91 -9.56 15.65
C GLU A 32 19.93 -8.47 16.72
N GLN A 33 19.43 -7.27 16.41
CA GLN A 33 19.42 -6.14 17.35
C GLN A 33 18.24 -6.19 18.34
N GLY A 34 17.15 -6.88 17.97
CA GLY A 34 15.90 -6.94 18.71
C GLY A 34 14.98 -5.75 18.45
N LEU A 35 13.70 -6.02 18.17
CA LEU A 35 12.70 -5.02 17.78
C LEU A 35 12.56 -3.87 18.79
N GLU A 36 12.46 -4.17 20.08
CA GLU A 36 12.27 -3.13 21.11
C GLU A 36 13.46 -2.16 21.18
N ARG A 37 14.68 -2.67 21.03
CA ARG A 37 15.91 -1.86 21.03
C ARG A 37 15.97 -0.97 19.80
N VAL A 38 15.66 -1.52 18.63
CA VAL A 38 15.61 -0.75 17.38
C VAL A 38 14.52 0.30 17.43
N ARG A 39 13.34 -0.04 17.97
CA ARG A 39 12.23 0.91 18.11
C ARG A 39 12.58 2.07 19.04
N ALA A 40 13.21 1.79 20.19
CA ALA A 40 13.61 2.81 21.15
C ALA A 40 14.79 3.68 20.68
N GLY A 41 15.73 3.10 19.93
CA GLY A 41 16.96 3.80 19.52
C GLY A 41 16.92 4.44 18.14
N GLN A 42 16.40 3.72 17.14
CA GLN A 42 16.41 4.14 15.73
C GLN A 42 15.05 4.68 15.28
N GLY A 43 13.95 4.06 15.71
CA GLY A 43 12.61 4.41 15.27
C GLY A 43 12.49 4.46 13.74
N GLU A 44 11.99 5.57 13.20
CA GLU A 44 11.84 5.79 11.75
C GLU A 44 13.18 5.95 11.00
N GLN A 45 14.29 6.12 11.72
CA GLN A 45 15.61 6.18 11.10
C GLN A 45 16.16 4.79 10.73
N ASN A 46 15.51 3.71 11.18
CA ASN A 46 15.88 2.34 10.89
C ASN A 46 15.90 2.06 9.36
N PRO A 47 16.94 1.36 8.85
CA PRO A 47 17.05 1.07 7.42
C PRO A 47 15.87 0.29 6.82
N LEU A 48 15.34 -0.71 7.54
CA LEU A 48 14.17 -1.47 7.07
C LEU A 48 12.95 -0.56 6.94
N PHE A 49 12.68 0.27 7.94
CA PHE A 49 11.57 1.23 7.90
C PHE A 49 11.70 2.18 6.70
N LYS A 50 12.88 2.77 6.50
CA LYS A 50 13.17 3.66 5.38
C LYS A 50 12.96 2.96 4.03
N LEU A 51 13.45 1.73 3.88
CA LEU A 51 13.29 0.97 2.65
C LEU A 51 11.81 0.67 2.36
N ILE A 52 11.02 0.27 3.37
CA ILE A 52 9.57 0.07 3.24
C ILE A 52 8.87 1.36 2.80
N ARG A 53 9.27 2.53 3.35
CA ARG A 53 8.71 3.83 2.95
C ARG A 53 9.11 4.24 1.54
N GLN A 54 10.36 4.06 1.16
CA GLN A 54 10.83 4.34 -0.20
C GLN A 54 10.07 3.49 -1.23
N GLU A 55 9.93 2.18 -0.99
CA GLU A 55 9.17 1.30 -1.87
C GLU A 55 7.68 1.63 -1.90
N GLY A 56 7.09 2.03 -0.77
CA GLY A 56 5.71 2.53 -0.74
C GLY A 56 5.51 3.80 -1.58
N LEU A 57 6.40 4.78 -1.43
CA LEU A 57 6.31 6.07 -2.13
C LEU A 57 6.41 5.92 -3.66
N LYS A 58 7.24 4.98 -4.14
CA LYS A 58 7.32 4.64 -5.58
C LYS A 58 5.97 4.25 -6.18
N ARG A 59 5.07 3.69 -5.36
CA ARG A 59 3.76 3.15 -5.77
C ARG A 59 2.62 4.13 -5.52
N GLU A 60 2.81 5.13 -4.67
CA GLU A 60 1.74 6.04 -4.23
C GLU A 60 1.16 6.88 -5.38
N PHE A 61 1.99 7.64 -6.10
CA PHE A 61 1.52 8.43 -7.23
C PHE A 61 0.94 7.59 -8.37
N PRO A 62 1.58 6.47 -8.80
CA PRO A 62 0.97 5.55 -9.76
C PRO A 62 -0.39 5.04 -9.30
N LEU A 63 -0.53 4.67 -8.02
CA LEU A 63 -1.78 4.17 -7.46
C LEU A 63 -2.87 5.23 -7.56
N ILE A 64 -2.62 6.47 -7.10
CA ILE A 64 -3.60 7.57 -7.18
C ILE A 64 -4.10 7.76 -8.62
N ARG A 65 -3.19 7.81 -9.60
CA ARG A 65 -3.55 7.96 -11.01
C ARG A 65 -4.40 6.80 -11.52
N ALA A 66 -4.01 5.56 -11.19
CA ALA A 66 -4.73 4.37 -11.60
C ALA A 66 -6.11 4.27 -10.92
N THR A 67 -6.25 4.73 -9.68
CA THR A 67 -7.53 4.84 -8.97
C THR A 67 -8.49 5.77 -9.72
N LEU A 68 -8.02 6.97 -10.09
CA LEU A 68 -8.84 7.93 -10.85
C LEU A 68 -9.27 7.35 -12.21
N LYS A 69 -8.37 6.65 -12.90
CA LYS A 69 -8.67 5.96 -14.16
C LYS A 69 -9.69 4.82 -13.96
N ALA A 70 -9.54 4.01 -12.91
CA ALA A 70 -10.47 2.92 -12.61
C ALA A 70 -11.88 3.43 -12.31
N LEU A 71 -11.98 4.56 -11.60
CA LEU A 71 -13.24 5.26 -11.35
C LEU A 71 -13.85 5.81 -12.64
N SER A 72 -13.06 6.50 -13.48
CA SER A 72 -13.56 7.09 -14.73
C SER A 72 -14.02 6.05 -15.75
N GLU A 73 -13.41 4.87 -15.74
CA GLU A 73 -13.77 3.73 -16.60
C GLU A 73 -14.89 2.86 -16.01
N GLY A 74 -15.38 3.16 -14.81
CA GLY A 74 -16.40 2.35 -14.13
C GLY A 74 -15.94 0.95 -13.73
N ARG A 75 -14.63 0.70 -13.68
CA ARG A 75 -14.04 -0.56 -13.19
C ARG A 75 -14.25 -0.74 -11.69
N VAL A 76 -14.31 0.38 -10.97
CA VAL A 76 -14.65 0.47 -9.55
C VAL A 76 -15.64 1.61 -9.35
N LYS A 77 -16.59 1.43 -8.43
CA LYS A 77 -17.60 2.43 -8.06
C LYS A 77 -17.65 2.59 -6.55
N ILE A 78 -18.14 3.74 -6.10
CA ILE A 78 -18.39 4.02 -4.69
C ILE A 78 -19.86 4.40 -4.56
N GLU A 79 -20.65 3.55 -3.90
CA GLU A 79 -22.09 3.73 -3.73
C GLU A 79 -22.47 3.41 -2.29
N GLU A 80 -23.24 4.30 -1.65
CA GLU A 80 -23.71 4.13 -0.25
C GLU A 80 -22.60 3.77 0.75
N GLY A 81 -21.40 4.32 0.57
CA GLY A 81 -20.25 4.03 1.43
C GLY A 81 -19.65 2.64 1.24
N LYS A 82 -19.97 1.94 0.14
CA LYS A 82 -19.37 0.66 -0.26
C LYS A 82 -18.57 0.84 -1.55
N VAL A 83 -17.55 0.01 -1.71
CA VAL A 83 -16.79 -0.09 -2.96
C VAL A 83 -17.36 -1.26 -3.76
N LEU A 84 -17.71 -1.02 -5.02
CA LEU A 84 -18.29 -2.01 -5.91
C LEU A 84 -17.37 -2.24 -7.12
N ASP A 85 -17.34 -3.47 -7.64
CA ASP A 85 -16.68 -3.77 -8.91
C ASP A 85 -17.52 -3.36 -10.13
N ALA A 86 -17.00 -3.61 -11.33
CA ALA A 86 -17.68 -3.31 -12.59
C ALA A 86 -19.05 -4.02 -12.74
N ALA A 87 -19.25 -5.16 -12.05
CA ALA A 87 -20.51 -5.89 -12.03
C ALA A 87 -21.47 -5.44 -10.92
N GLY A 88 -21.11 -4.41 -10.15
CA GLY A 88 -21.89 -3.90 -9.02
C GLY A 88 -21.78 -4.74 -7.76
N ARG A 89 -20.82 -5.67 -7.68
CA ARG A 89 -20.62 -6.53 -6.51
C ARG A 89 -19.76 -5.82 -5.48
N PRO A 90 -20.13 -5.85 -4.18
CA PRO A 90 -19.29 -5.29 -3.13
C PRO A 90 -17.93 -5.98 -3.06
N ILE A 91 -16.87 -5.18 -2.96
CA ILE A 91 -15.50 -5.65 -2.81
C ILE A 91 -14.83 -4.89 -1.64
N PRO A 92 -13.86 -5.50 -0.95
CA PRO A 92 -13.13 -4.83 0.13
C PRO A 92 -12.25 -3.68 -0.37
N GLY A 93 -11.89 -3.70 -1.65
CA GLY A 93 -11.11 -2.70 -2.37
C GLY A 93 -10.69 -3.27 -3.72
N TYR A 94 -10.42 -2.42 -4.69
CA TYR A 94 -10.04 -2.86 -6.04
C TYR A 94 -8.51 -3.02 -6.14
N ASP A 95 -8.05 -4.24 -6.42
CA ASP A 95 -6.62 -4.57 -6.50
C ASP A 95 -6.01 -4.02 -7.79
N LEU A 96 -5.06 -3.10 -7.65
CA LEU A 96 -4.29 -2.52 -8.77
C LEU A 96 -2.84 -3.00 -8.78
N THR A 97 -2.46 -3.97 -7.93
CA THR A 97 -1.06 -4.42 -7.77
C THR A 97 -0.38 -4.70 -9.10
N PHE A 98 -1.00 -5.47 -9.99
CA PHE A 98 -0.43 -5.80 -11.30
C PHE A 98 -0.27 -4.58 -12.23
N GLU A 99 -1.21 -3.63 -12.20
CA GLU A 99 -1.14 -2.40 -13.01
C GLU A 99 0.00 -1.51 -12.52
N ILE A 100 0.16 -1.39 -11.20
CA ILE A 100 1.21 -0.57 -10.59
C ILE A 100 2.59 -1.17 -10.78
N GLU A 101 2.76 -2.48 -10.54
CA GLU A 101 4.03 -3.18 -10.70
C GLU A 101 4.56 -3.16 -12.15
N LYS A 102 3.68 -2.95 -13.15
CA LYS A 102 4.10 -2.74 -14.54
C LYS A 102 4.67 -1.35 -14.82
N VAL A 103 4.21 -0.32 -14.10
CA VAL A 103 4.57 1.08 -14.33
C VAL A 103 5.85 1.46 -13.61
N ILE A 104 6.16 0.81 -12.50
CA ILE A 104 7.35 1.08 -11.68
C ILE A 104 8.59 0.28 -12.12
N ARG A 105 8.46 -0.58 -13.13
CA ARG A 105 9.56 -1.36 -13.73
C ARG A 105 10.37 -0.55 -14.72
#